data_AF-A0AAD9PKT2-F1
#
_entry.id   AF-A0AAD9PKT2-F1
#
_cell.length_a   1.000
_cell.length_b   1.000
_cell.length_c   1.000
_cell.angle_alpha   90.00
_cell.angle_beta   90.00
_cell.angle_gamma   90.00
#
_symmetry.space_group_name_H-M   'P 1'
#
loop_
_entity.id
_entity.type
_entity.pdbx_description
1 polymer ?
#
loop_
_entity_poly.entity_id
_entity_poly.type
_entity_poly.pdbx_seq_one_letter_code
_entity_poly.pdbx_strand_id
1 'polypeptide(L)'
;MAPVKKDNRKAKITMPLHERMQQFASGLFSSFSGAHAARKRVSNPKVIHDSDSEIEENDTRAAIRMKENPFSKLEENPEEMEKVKRDSEAFIEEIAKTTLSKEQIHVFNAADMELHPTHCEGVGFAPIFSNAKIGNYALVVLEPKSTFGPFINTAGLMTVACIEIEDFKVIWTSANLKENQKVTFCNQVHALVLPDDIFTIENKSTSQPAKLLLVSCPKTTQPTNYLQHLGFARQLVET
;
A
#
# COMPACT_ATOMS: atom_id res chain seq x y z
N MET A 1 11.19 28.88 65.52
CA MET A 1 12.24 28.46 64.57
C MET A 1 12.50 26.98 64.74
N ALA A 2 12.07 26.18 63.75
CA ALA A 2 12.61 24.89 63.31
C ALA A 2 11.64 24.36 62.22
N PRO A 3 12.09 24.18 60.97
CA PRO A 3 11.29 23.55 59.91
C PRO A 3 11.52 22.04 59.91
N VAL A 4 10.64 21.24 59.28
CA VAL A 4 11.00 20.08 58.44
C VAL A 4 9.74 19.41 57.84
N LYS A 5 9.67 19.54 56.51
CA LYS A 5 9.26 18.62 55.44
C LYS A 5 7.93 17.85 55.53
N LYS A 6 6.95 18.31 54.74
CA LYS A 6 5.98 17.45 54.05
C LYS A 6 6.62 16.88 52.78
N ASP A 7 6.89 15.59 52.76
CA ASP A 7 7.22 14.84 51.54
C ASP A 7 5.91 14.54 50.78
N ASN A 8 5.66 15.26 49.69
CA ASN A 8 4.64 14.92 48.69
C ASN A 8 5.34 14.35 47.46
N ARG A 9 5.68 13.06 47.49
CA ARG A 9 6.06 12.34 46.27
C ARG A 9 4.80 12.09 45.43
N LYS A 10 4.59 12.92 44.41
CA LYS A 10 3.72 12.57 43.28
C LYS A 10 4.33 11.37 42.56
N ALA A 11 3.74 10.18 42.73
CA ALA A 11 4.05 9.04 41.91
C ALA A 11 3.65 9.36 40.46
N LYS A 12 4.65 9.53 39.59
CA LYS A 12 4.45 9.67 38.15
C LYS A 12 4.27 8.25 37.61
N ILE A 13 3.04 7.75 37.63
CA ILE A 13 2.68 6.48 36.98
C ILE A 13 2.86 6.71 35.48
N THR A 14 3.96 6.19 34.94
CA THR A 14 4.26 6.26 33.52
C THR A 14 3.80 4.93 32.95
N MET A 15 2.66 4.93 32.25
CA MET A 15 2.19 3.73 31.54
C MET A 15 3.24 3.29 30.50
N PRO A 16 3.56 2.00 30.42
CA PRO A 16 4.41 1.43 29.37
C PRO A 16 3.87 1.77 27.97
N LEU A 17 4.77 2.01 27.02
CA LEU A 17 4.45 2.38 25.63
C LEU A 17 3.48 1.39 24.95
N HIS A 18 3.61 0.11 25.27
CA HIS A 18 2.73 -0.96 24.76
C HIS A 18 1.27 -0.76 25.18
N GLU A 19 1.00 -0.36 26.43
CA GLU A 19 -0.37 -0.11 26.92
C GLU A 19 -0.97 1.15 26.28
N ARG A 20 -0.13 2.16 25.99
CA ARG A 20 -0.56 3.36 25.25
C ARG A 20 -0.95 3.04 23.82
N MET A 21 -0.20 2.15 23.16
CA MET A 21 -0.52 1.72 21.79
C MET A 21 -1.81 0.89 21.73
N GLN A 22 -2.07 0.03 22.72
CA GLN A 22 -3.32 -0.72 22.80
C GLN A 22 -4.54 0.18 23.07
N GLN A 23 -4.42 1.21 23.91
CA GLN A 23 -5.49 2.20 24.11
C GLN A 23 -5.72 3.10 22.88
N PHE A 24 -4.68 3.42 22.11
CA PHE A 24 -4.84 4.19 20.87
C PHE A 24 -5.58 3.36 19.80
N ALA A 25 -5.25 2.07 19.70
CA ALA A 25 -5.97 1.14 18.82
C ALA A 25 -7.45 0.98 19.24
N SER A 26 -7.78 0.89 20.53
CA SER A 26 -9.18 0.76 20.97
C SER A 26 -9.98 2.07 20.92
N GLY A 27 -9.32 3.24 21.01
CA GLY A 27 -9.95 4.55 20.88
C GLY A 27 -10.33 4.93 19.43
N LEU A 28 -9.55 4.47 18.45
CA LEU A 28 -9.82 4.69 17.02
C LEU A 28 -11.07 3.94 16.50
N PHE A 29 -11.46 2.84 17.15
CA PHE A 29 -12.64 2.04 16.74
C PHE A 29 -13.92 2.31 17.56
N SER A 30 -13.82 2.94 18.73
CA SER A 30 -14.99 3.21 19.59
C SER A 30 -15.69 4.55 19.33
N SER A 31 -15.08 5.45 18.56
CA SER A 31 -15.62 6.80 18.29
C SER A 31 -16.50 6.91 17.03
N PHE A 32 -16.78 5.80 16.32
CA PHE A 32 -17.60 5.79 15.11
C PHE A 32 -19.09 5.41 15.30
N SER A 33 -19.59 5.28 16.53
CA SER A 33 -20.98 4.86 16.78
C SER A 33 -22.00 6.00 16.94
N GLY A 34 -21.64 7.25 16.60
CA GLY A 34 -22.49 8.41 16.94
C GLY A 34 -22.58 9.49 15.87
N ALA A 35 -22.96 9.17 14.63
CA ALA A 35 -23.51 10.16 13.69
C ALA A 35 -24.28 9.47 12.55
N HIS A 36 -25.60 9.32 12.72
CA HIS A 36 -26.52 9.06 11.61
C HIS A 36 -26.72 10.34 10.79
N ALA A 37 -26.07 10.43 9.63
CA ALA A 37 -26.52 11.29 8.53
C ALA A 37 -25.97 10.74 7.19
N ALA A 38 -26.88 10.20 6.37
CA ALA A 38 -26.78 9.97 4.92
C ALA A 38 -25.38 9.65 4.33
N ARG A 39 -24.84 8.45 4.61
CA ARG A 39 -23.74 7.89 3.81
C ARG A 39 -24.32 7.37 2.49
N LYS A 40 -23.94 7.98 1.35
CA LYS A 40 -23.99 7.31 0.04
C LYS A 40 -23.23 5.98 0.19
N ARG A 41 -23.83 4.88 -0.26
CA ARG A 41 -23.15 3.56 -0.27
C ARG A 41 -21.83 3.72 -1.01
N VAL A 42 -20.72 3.51 -0.30
CA VAL A 42 -19.39 3.37 -0.89
C VAL A 42 -19.45 2.14 -1.79
N SER A 43 -19.16 2.29 -3.07
CA SER A 43 -19.08 1.16 -3.99
C SER A 43 -17.82 0.36 -3.66
N ASN A 44 -17.98 -0.92 -3.34
CA ASN A 44 -16.87 -1.81 -2.99
C ASN A 44 -15.90 -2.00 -4.17
N PRO A 45 -14.61 -2.26 -3.90
CA PRO A 45 -13.66 -2.68 -4.94
C PRO A 45 -14.20 -3.91 -5.66
N LYS A 46 -14.09 -3.93 -7.00
CA LYS A 46 -14.55 -5.05 -7.81
C LYS A 46 -13.35 -5.86 -8.29
N VAL A 47 -13.35 -7.15 -7.95
CA VAL A 47 -12.47 -8.15 -8.60
C VAL A 47 -13.06 -8.43 -9.97
N ILE A 48 -12.27 -8.20 -11.03
CA ILE A 48 -12.70 -8.50 -12.39
C ILE A 48 -11.98 -9.76 -12.85
N HIS A 49 -12.74 -10.73 -13.32
CA HIS A 49 -12.25 -11.89 -14.05
C HIS A 49 -12.35 -11.59 -15.55
N ASP A 50 -11.29 -11.82 -16.32
CA ASP A 50 -11.29 -11.69 -17.79
C ASP A 50 -12.10 -12.84 -18.45
N SER A 51 -13.38 -13.02 -18.09
CA SER A 51 -14.25 -14.09 -18.61
C SER A 51 -15.56 -13.63 -19.26
N ASP A 52 -15.82 -12.33 -19.42
CA ASP A 52 -17.05 -11.82 -20.05
C ASP A 52 -16.93 -11.70 -21.59
N SER A 53 -16.31 -12.69 -22.23
CA SER A 53 -16.50 -12.92 -23.67
C SER A 53 -17.46 -14.10 -23.82
N GLU A 54 -18.63 -13.87 -24.43
CA GLU A 54 -19.57 -14.92 -24.80
C GLU A 54 -18.85 -16.02 -25.60
N ILE A 55 -18.71 -17.21 -25.02
CA ILE A 55 -18.15 -18.38 -25.70
C ILE A 55 -19.34 -19.19 -26.23
N GLU A 56 -19.51 -19.18 -27.55
CA GLU A 56 -20.31 -20.18 -28.25
C GLU A 56 -19.79 -21.59 -27.89
N GLU A 57 -20.68 -22.44 -27.42
CA GLU A 57 -20.44 -23.86 -27.13
C GLU A 57 -19.99 -24.61 -28.39
N ASN A 58 -18.67 -24.74 -28.60
CA ASN A 58 -18.06 -25.88 -29.31
C ASN A 58 -16.52 -25.82 -29.28
N ASP A 59 -15.89 -26.05 -28.13
CA ASP A 59 -14.60 -26.77 -28.08
C ASP A 59 -14.14 -27.07 -26.64
N THR A 60 -14.71 -28.10 -26.04
CA THR A 60 -14.38 -28.53 -24.66
C THR A 60 -12.97 -29.10 -24.49
N ARG A 61 -12.13 -29.10 -25.54
CA ARG A 61 -10.70 -29.48 -25.47
C ARG A 61 -9.72 -28.30 -25.50
N ALA A 62 -10.19 -27.08 -25.73
CA ALA A 62 -9.39 -25.85 -25.61
C ALA A 62 -9.46 -25.21 -24.20
N ALA A 63 -10.35 -25.72 -23.33
CA ALA A 63 -10.69 -25.11 -22.04
C ALA A 63 -9.74 -25.42 -20.87
N ILE A 64 -8.60 -26.08 -21.10
CA ILE A 64 -7.52 -26.22 -20.11
C ILE A 64 -6.29 -25.43 -20.60
N ARG A 65 -6.48 -24.14 -20.90
CA ARG A 65 -5.38 -23.19 -20.73
C ARG A 65 -5.35 -22.87 -19.24
N MET A 66 -4.41 -23.50 -18.51
CA MET A 66 -4.02 -22.97 -17.20
C MET A 66 -3.66 -21.49 -17.43
N LYS A 67 -4.51 -20.58 -16.98
CA LYS A 67 -4.34 -19.14 -17.19
C LYS A 67 -3.10 -18.72 -16.40
N GLU A 68 -2.03 -18.46 -17.14
CA GLU A 68 -0.67 -18.18 -16.66
C GLU A 68 -0.64 -16.89 -15.82
N ASN A 69 0.03 -16.94 -14.65
CA ASN A 69 0.41 -15.76 -13.86
C ASN A 69 0.82 -14.61 -14.80
N PRO A 70 0.30 -13.38 -14.65
CA PRO A 70 0.66 -12.26 -15.53
C PRO A 70 2.17 -11.95 -15.54
N PHE A 71 2.91 -12.45 -14.54
CA PHE A 71 4.35 -12.34 -14.41
C PHE A 71 5.12 -13.62 -14.74
N SER A 72 4.49 -14.68 -15.27
CA SER A 72 5.14 -15.96 -15.59
C SER A 72 6.37 -15.80 -16.49
N LYS A 73 6.26 -14.98 -17.53
CA LYS A 73 7.36 -14.68 -18.46
C LYS A 73 8.52 -13.95 -17.80
N LEU A 74 8.22 -13.09 -16.83
CA LEU A 74 9.23 -12.39 -16.04
C LEU A 74 9.95 -13.37 -15.11
N GLU A 75 9.21 -14.29 -14.48
CA GLU A 75 9.74 -15.35 -13.63
C GLU A 75 10.63 -16.35 -14.41
N GLU A 76 10.31 -16.60 -15.67
CA GLU A 76 11.11 -17.44 -16.58
C GLU A 76 12.38 -16.74 -17.11
N ASN A 77 12.52 -15.42 -16.91
CA ASN A 77 13.66 -14.62 -17.37
C ASN A 77 14.49 -14.05 -16.21
N PRO A 78 15.53 -14.76 -15.73
CA PRO A 78 16.32 -14.35 -14.57
C PRO A 78 17.00 -12.98 -14.72
N GLU A 79 17.45 -12.63 -15.93
CA GLU A 79 18.13 -11.35 -16.17
C GLU A 79 17.17 -10.16 -16.03
N GLU A 80 15.94 -10.33 -16.55
CA GLU A 80 14.89 -9.32 -16.44
C GLU A 80 14.37 -9.21 -15.00
N MET A 81 14.20 -10.33 -14.31
CA MET A 81 13.84 -10.37 -12.89
C MET A 81 14.87 -9.62 -12.03
N GLU A 82 16.17 -9.86 -12.24
CA GLU A 82 17.24 -9.15 -11.53
C GLU A 82 17.30 -7.66 -11.89
N LYS A 83 16.95 -7.28 -13.13
CA LYS A 83 16.79 -5.87 -13.49
C LYS A 83 15.63 -5.23 -12.72
N VAL A 84 14.44 -5.85 -12.72
CA VAL A 84 13.26 -5.35 -12.00
C VAL A 84 13.55 -5.22 -10.51
N LYS A 85 14.25 -6.19 -9.93
CA LYS A 85 14.65 -6.16 -8.53
C LYS A 85 15.58 -4.99 -8.21
N ARG A 86 16.62 -4.77 -9.01
CA ARG A 86 17.54 -3.62 -8.85
C ARG A 86 16.81 -2.29 -9.00
N ASP A 87 15.94 -2.16 -9.99
CA ASP A 87 15.13 -0.95 -10.21
C ASP A 87 14.19 -0.70 -9.02
N SER A 88 13.64 -1.76 -8.42
CA SER A 88 12.78 -1.69 -7.24
C SER A 88 13.56 -1.30 -5.98
N GLU A 89 14.74 -1.88 -5.76
CA GLU A 89 15.65 -1.53 -4.65
C GLU A 89 16.11 -0.08 -4.73
N ALA A 90 16.51 0.38 -5.92
CA ALA A 90 16.93 1.77 -6.15
C ALA A 90 15.80 2.76 -5.82
N PHE A 91 14.57 2.45 -6.20
CA PHE A 91 13.40 3.27 -5.85
C PHE A 91 13.17 3.34 -4.33
N ILE A 92 13.24 2.22 -3.62
CA ILE A 92 13.10 2.20 -2.15
C ILE A 92 14.24 2.97 -1.47
N GLU A 93 15.46 2.84 -1.96
CA GLU A 93 16.61 3.60 -1.47
C GLU A 93 16.42 5.10 -1.67
N GLU A 94 15.93 5.53 -2.85
CA GLU A 94 15.70 6.94 -3.14
C GLU A 94 14.64 7.55 -2.21
N ILE A 95 13.55 6.82 -1.95
CA ILE A 95 12.56 7.25 -0.95
C ILE A 95 13.19 7.36 0.45
N ALA A 96 14.10 6.45 0.78
CA ALA A 96 14.75 6.43 2.09
C ALA A 96 15.74 7.58 2.32
N LYS A 97 16.18 8.30 1.27
CA LYS A 97 17.15 9.41 1.39
C LYS A 97 16.60 10.62 2.13
N THR A 98 15.29 10.86 2.09
CA THR A 98 14.67 12.05 2.69
C THR A 98 14.43 11.86 4.19
N THR A 99 15.49 12.04 4.98
CA THR A 99 15.39 12.06 6.44
C THR A 99 14.92 13.44 6.88
N LEU A 100 13.64 13.56 7.27
CA LEU A 100 13.15 14.80 7.86
C LEU A 100 13.69 15.00 9.29
N SER A 101 13.77 16.27 9.70
CA SER A 101 14.21 16.70 11.03
C SER A 101 13.33 16.06 12.13
N LYS A 102 13.77 16.11 13.39
CA LYS A 102 13.07 15.50 14.56
C LYS A 102 11.78 16.23 14.96
N GLU A 103 11.07 16.85 14.01
CA GLU A 103 9.82 17.55 14.26
C GLU A 103 8.68 16.55 14.52
N GLN A 104 7.66 17.01 15.25
CA GLN A 104 6.57 16.15 15.72
C GLN A 104 5.43 16.01 14.70
N ILE A 105 5.30 16.98 13.78
CA ILE A 105 4.25 17.01 12.74
C ILE A 105 4.88 17.59 11.47
N HIS A 106 4.70 16.90 10.35
CA HIS A 106 5.06 17.40 9.03
C HIS A 106 3.79 17.61 8.21
N VAL A 107 3.62 18.84 7.71
CA VAL A 107 2.51 19.22 6.82
C VAL A 107 3.11 19.54 5.47
N PHE A 108 2.57 18.92 4.42
CA PHE A 108 3.00 19.12 3.05
C PHE A 108 1.77 19.29 2.15
N ASN A 109 1.92 20.10 1.11
CA ASN A 109 0.94 20.20 0.05
C ASN A 109 1.38 19.30 -1.11
N ALA A 110 0.62 18.23 -1.38
CA ALA A 110 0.93 17.29 -2.45
C ALA A 110 0.99 17.94 -3.83
N ALA A 111 0.31 19.09 -4.04
CA ALA A 111 0.33 19.81 -5.32
C ALA A 111 1.67 20.54 -5.58
N ASP A 112 2.42 20.86 -4.53
CA ASP A 112 3.65 21.67 -4.61
C ASP A 112 4.92 20.81 -4.52
N MET A 113 4.78 19.48 -4.43
CA MET A 113 5.91 18.57 -4.32
C MET A 113 6.58 18.37 -5.68
N GLU A 114 7.91 18.53 -5.71
CA GLU A 114 8.71 18.18 -6.87
C GLU A 114 8.74 16.66 -7.04
N LEU A 115 8.31 16.19 -8.22
CA LEU A 115 8.29 14.77 -8.55
C LEU A 115 9.63 14.36 -9.16
N HIS A 116 10.29 13.42 -8.51
CA HIS A 116 11.41 12.69 -9.09
C HIS A 116 10.88 11.69 -10.12
N PRO A 117 11.53 11.57 -11.29
CA PRO A 117 11.15 10.56 -12.27
C PRO A 117 11.45 9.16 -11.75
N THR A 118 10.64 8.19 -12.15
CA THR A 118 10.94 6.76 -11.98
C THR A 118 11.51 6.18 -13.28
N HIS A 119 11.84 4.88 -13.28
CA HIS A 119 12.15 4.15 -14.51
C HIS A 119 10.89 3.87 -15.37
N CYS A 120 9.69 4.09 -14.83
CA CYS A 120 8.42 3.95 -15.54
C CYS A 120 8.03 5.30 -16.17
N GLU A 121 7.76 5.30 -17.48
CA GLU A 121 7.30 6.49 -18.19
C GLU A 121 5.96 6.99 -17.63
N GLY A 122 5.83 8.30 -17.43
CA GLY A 122 4.61 8.91 -16.89
C GLY A 122 4.35 8.56 -15.41
N VAL A 123 5.38 8.13 -14.68
CA VAL A 123 5.31 7.91 -13.23
C VAL A 123 6.41 8.68 -12.52
N GLY A 124 5.97 9.55 -11.61
CA GLY A 124 6.83 10.32 -10.73
C GLY A 124 6.57 10.00 -9.26
N PHE A 125 7.51 10.36 -8.39
CA PHE A 125 7.33 10.21 -6.95
C PHE A 125 8.00 11.34 -6.17
N ALA A 126 7.50 11.62 -4.98
CA ALA A 126 8.13 12.54 -4.05
C ALA A 126 8.28 11.86 -2.68
N PRO A 127 9.51 11.69 -2.17
CA PRO A 127 9.72 11.23 -0.81
C PRO A 127 9.11 12.24 0.17
N ILE A 128 8.25 11.76 1.07
CA ILE A 128 7.60 12.58 2.09
C ILE A 128 8.39 12.49 3.40
N PHE A 129 8.68 11.28 3.86
CA PHE A 129 9.32 11.05 5.15
C PHE A 129 10.05 9.71 5.14
N SER A 130 11.26 9.67 5.68
CA SER A 130 12.03 8.45 5.90
C SER A 130 12.51 8.36 7.34
N ASN A 131 12.31 7.20 7.96
CA ASN A 131 12.93 6.85 9.22
C ASN A 131 13.30 5.37 9.23
N ALA A 132 14.59 5.08 9.39
CA ALA A 132 15.14 3.74 9.36
C ALA A 132 14.53 2.74 10.38
N LYS A 133 13.80 3.22 11.40
CA LYS A 133 13.13 2.37 12.40
C LYS A 133 11.62 2.24 12.20
N ILE A 134 11.00 3.16 11.47
CA ILE A 134 9.53 3.24 11.34
C ILE A 134 9.12 2.83 9.93
N GLY A 135 9.74 3.44 8.92
CA GLY A 135 9.36 3.28 7.54
C GLY A 135 9.55 4.55 6.73
N ASN A 136 9.30 4.38 5.44
CA ASN A 136 9.41 5.43 4.44
C ASN A 136 8.04 5.68 3.82
N TYR A 137 7.77 6.95 3.53
CA TYR A 137 6.53 7.45 2.97
C TYR A 137 6.87 8.20 1.69
N ALA A 138 6.18 7.89 0.62
CA ALA A 138 6.31 8.58 -0.65
C ALA A 138 4.93 8.85 -1.26
N LEU A 139 4.79 10.00 -1.90
CA LEU A 139 3.73 10.23 -2.86
C LEU A 139 4.18 9.61 -4.18
N VAL A 140 3.36 8.78 -4.80
CA VAL A 140 3.56 8.26 -6.15
C VAL A 140 2.44 8.79 -7.04
N VAL A 141 2.80 9.36 -8.18
CA VAL A 141 1.87 9.98 -9.13
C VAL A 141 1.98 9.26 -10.47
N LEU A 142 0.87 8.67 -10.92
CA LEU A 142 0.75 8.01 -12.21
C LEU A 142 -0.07 8.92 -13.13
N GLU A 143 0.56 9.44 -14.17
CA GLU A 143 -0.13 10.18 -15.23
C GLU A 143 -1.22 9.34 -15.92
N PRO A 144 -2.18 9.98 -16.62
CA PRO A 144 -3.18 9.26 -17.40
C PRO A 144 -2.52 8.25 -18.36
N LYS A 145 -3.04 7.02 -18.39
CA LYS A 145 -2.56 5.91 -19.24
C LYS A 145 -1.13 5.42 -18.93
N SER A 146 -0.56 5.74 -17.77
CA SER A 146 0.73 5.19 -17.35
C SER A 146 0.59 3.93 -16.49
N THR A 147 1.70 3.21 -16.34
CA THR A 147 1.81 1.99 -15.53
C THR A 147 3.04 2.08 -14.65
N PHE A 148 2.85 1.85 -13.35
CA PHE A 148 3.92 1.61 -12.40
C PHE A 148 4.20 0.10 -12.30
N GLY A 149 5.47 -0.27 -12.44
CA GLY A 149 5.94 -1.64 -12.38
C GLY A 149 6.20 -2.29 -13.75
N PRO A 150 6.54 -3.59 -13.80
CA PRO A 150 6.56 -4.53 -12.68
C PRO A 150 7.50 -4.08 -11.56
N PHE A 151 7.05 -4.22 -10.31
CA PHE A 151 7.79 -3.81 -9.12
C PHE A 151 7.84 -4.97 -8.12
N ILE A 152 9.01 -5.22 -7.54
CA ILE A 152 9.20 -6.21 -6.47
C ILE A 152 9.27 -5.48 -5.14
N ASN A 153 8.42 -5.86 -4.19
CA ASN A 153 8.52 -5.33 -2.83
C ASN A 153 9.75 -5.90 -2.09
N THR A 154 10.92 -5.33 -2.35
CA THR A 154 12.19 -5.72 -1.70
C THR A 154 12.32 -5.21 -0.26
N ALA A 155 11.38 -4.38 0.20
CA ALA A 155 11.28 -3.91 1.57
C ALA A 155 10.53 -4.92 2.47
N GLY A 156 10.15 -4.51 3.68
CA GLY A 156 9.27 -5.28 4.56
C GLY A 156 7.82 -5.23 4.07
N LEU A 157 6.86 -5.08 4.98
CA LEU A 157 5.49 -4.80 4.59
C LEU A 157 5.41 -3.44 3.90
N MET A 158 4.65 -3.39 2.81
CA MET A 158 4.34 -2.15 2.11
C MET A 158 2.82 -1.96 2.06
N THR A 159 2.35 -0.73 2.24
CA THR A 159 0.97 -0.34 2.03
C THR A 159 0.91 0.71 0.94
N VAL A 160 -0.02 0.54 0.00
CA VAL A 160 -0.33 1.52 -1.04
C VAL A 160 -1.77 2.00 -0.82
N ALA A 161 -1.93 3.28 -0.51
CA ALA A 161 -3.22 3.90 -0.25
C ALA A 161 -3.58 4.89 -1.37
N CYS A 162 -4.77 4.79 -1.94
CA CYS A 162 -5.26 5.78 -2.90
C CYS A 162 -5.66 7.07 -2.20
N ILE A 163 -4.95 8.16 -2.49
CA ILE A 163 -5.28 9.51 -1.98
C ILE A 163 -6.30 10.16 -2.91
N GLU A 164 -6.01 10.14 -4.21
CA GLU A 164 -6.81 10.80 -5.23
C GLU A 164 -6.77 9.97 -6.51
N ILE A 165 -7.89 9.35 -6.86
CA ILE A 165 -8.01 8.56 -8.08
C ILE A 165 -9.38 8.77 -8.74
N GLU A 166 -9.46 8.52 -10.05
CA GLU A 166 -10.73 8.29 -10.73
C GLU A 166 -11.22 6.87 -10.41
N ASP A 167 -12.43 6.76 -9.87
CA ASP A 167 -12.97 5.47 -9.43
C ASP A 167 -12.96 4.43 -10.56
N PHE A 168 -12.50 3.22 -10.25
CA PHE A 168 -12.40 2.08 -11.16
C PHE A 168 -11.45 2.28 -12.36
N LYS A 169 -10.61 3.32 -12.34
CA LYS A 169 -9.57 3.53 -13.36
C LYS A 169 -8.19 3.06 -12.93
N VAL A 170 -7.95 2.89 -11.65
CA VAL A 170 -6.69 2.34 -11.16
C VAL A 170 -6.81 0.83 -11.03
N ILE A 171 -5.95 0.09 -11.72
CA ILE A 171 -5.96 -1.37 -11.78
C ILE A 171 -4.69 -1.90 -11.12
N TRP A 172 -4.86 -2.82 -10.18
CA TRP A 172 -3.78 -3.54 -9.52
C TRP A 172 -3.71 -4.97 -10.04
N THR A 173 -2.49 -5.40 -10.35
CA THR A 173 -2.17 -6.79 -10.67
C THR A 173 -1.02 -7.23 -9.78
N SER A 174 -1.09 -8.43 -9.18
CA SER A 174 -0.02 -8.97 -8.32
C SER A 174 0.14 -10.47 -8.55
N ALA A 175 1.37 -10.98 -8.43
CA ALA A 175 1.69 -12.40 -8.53
C ALA A 175 1.02 -13.22 -7.43
N ASN A 176 0.72 -12.61 -6.27
CA ASN A 176 -0.01 -13.25 -5.18
C ASN A 176 -1.54 -13.24 -5.35
N LEU A 177 -2.07 -12.58 -6.38
CA LEU A 177 -3.50 -12.71 -6.71
C LEU A 177 -3.76 -14.05 -7.39
N LYS A 178 -4.89 -14.67 -7.05
CA LYS A 178 -5.32 -15.90 -7.70
C LYS A 178 -5.70 -15.62 -9.15
N GLU A 179 -5.39 -16.54 -10.06
CA GLU A 179 -6.04 -16.67 -11.38
C GLU A 179 -6.16 -15.38 -12.21
N ASN A 180 -5.04 -14.69 -12.48
CA ASN A 180 -5.00 -13.47 -13.32
C ASN A 180 -5.99 -12.38 -12.90
N GLN A 181 -6.40 -12.39 -11.63
CA GLN A 181 -7.32 -11.40 -11.11
C GLN A 181 -6.68 -10.02 -11.15
N LYS A 182 -7.48 -9.07 -11.60
CA LYS A 182 -7.17 -7.65 -11.51
C LYS A 182 -8.11 -7.03 -10.48
N VAL A 183 -7.54 -6.24 -9.60
CA VAL A 183 -8.33 -5.49 -8.60
C VAL A 183 -8.46 -4.07 -9.08
N THR A 184 -9.70 -3.61 -9.26
CA THR A 184 -9.97 -2.20 -9.55
C THR A 184 -10.12 -1.43 -8.26
N PHE A 185 -9.41 -0.32 -8.14
CA PHE A 185 -9.42 0.51 -6.95
C PHE A 185 -10.49 1.60 -7.11
N CYS A 186 -11.17 1.89 -6.02
CA CYS A 186 -11.98 3.08 -5.82
C CYS A 186 -11.37 3.91 -4.68
N ASN A 187 -11.82 5.16 -4.53
CA ASN A 187 -11.34 6.00 -3.44
C ASN A 187 -11.50 5.30 -2.09
N GLN A 188 -10.50 5.44 -1.21
CA GLN A 188 -10.42 4.80 0.13
C GLN A 188 -10.06 3.30 0.13
N VAL A 189 -9.67 2.72 -1.01
CA VAL A 189 -9.10 1.36 -1.07
C VAL A 189 -7.59 1.41 -0.87
N HIS A 190 -7.08 0.54 0.02
CA HIS A 190 -5.65 0.37 0.28
C HIS A 190 -5.25 -1.07 -0.03
N ALA A 191 -4.08 -1.26 -0.63
CA ALA A 191 -3.45 -2.57 -0.77
C ALA A 191 -2.33 -2.73 0.26
N LEU A 192 -2.29 -3.92 0.87
CA LEU A 192 -1.15 -4.39 1.62
C LEU A 192 -0.35 -5.35 0.75
N VAL A 193 0.90 -5.02 0.52
CA VAL A 193 1.84 -5.77 -0.30
C VAL A 193 2.77 -6.54 0.61
N LEU A 194 2.83 -7.85 0.39
CA LEU A 194 3.72 -8.74 1.14
C LEU A 194 5.16 -8.55 0.67
N PRO A 195 6.16 -8.86 1.52
CA PRO A 195 7.56 -8.88 1.09
C PRO A 195 7.73 -9.81 -0.11
N ASP A 196 8.56 -9.37 -1.05
CA ASP A 196 8.95 -10.08 -2.26
C ASP A 196 7.78 -10.35 -3.26
N ASP A 197 6.60 -9.77 -3.05
CA ASP A 197 5.50 -9.77 -4.03
C ASP A 197 5.87 -8.94 -5.27
N ILE A 198 5.43 -9.40 -6.44
CA ILE A 198 5.56 -8.70 -7.73
C ILE A 198 4.21 -8.09 -8.07
N PHE A 199 4.17 -6.80 -8.38
CA PHE A 199 2.93 -6.13 -8.75
C PHE A 199 3.08 -5.03 -9.79
N THR A 200 1.96 -4.66 -10.42
CA THR A 200 1.81 -3.49 -11.26
C THR A 200 0.59 -2.68 -10.84
N ILE A 201 0.66 -1.37 -11.07
CA ILE A 201 -0.45 -0.44 -10.89
C ILE A 201 -0.63 0.34 -12.18
N GLU A 202 -1.80 0.24 -12.80
CA GLU A 202 -2.10 0.89 -14.06
C GLU A 202 -3.13 2.00 -13.84
N ASN A 203 -2.87 3.20 -14.36
CA ASN A 203 -3.86 4.27 -14.40
C ASN A 203 -4.54 4.29 -15.78
N LYS A 204 -5.77 3.77 -15.87
CA LYS A 204 -6.59 3.78 -17.10
C LYS A 204 -7.39 5.07 -17.30
N SER A 205 -7.25 6.07 -16.44
CA SER A 205 -7.87 7.36 -16.68
C SER A 205 -7.30 7.98 -17.95
N THR A 206 -8.15 8.73 -18.67
CA THR A 206 -7.75 9.51 -19.84
C THR A 206 -7.43 10.96 -19.51
N SER A 207 -7.72 11.41 -18.29
CA SER A 207 -7.68 12.83 -17.93
C SER A 207 -7.19 13.13 -16.51
N GLN A 208 -7.23 12.17 -15.60
CA GLN A 208 -6.88 12.38 -14.19
C GLN A 208 -5.64 11.56 -13.79
N PRO A 209 -4.59 12.20 -13.24
CA PRO A 209 -3.50 11.49 -12.60
C PRO A 209 -3.98 10.74 -11.35
N ALA A 210 -3.42 9.56 -11.10
CA ALA A 210 -3.67 8.81 -9.87
C ALA A 210 -2.57 9.12 -8.86
N LYS A 211 -2.95 9.57 -7.65
CA LYS A 211 -2.04 9.88 -6.54
C LYS A 211 -2.17 8.84 -5.45
N LEU A 212 -1.05 8.18 -5.15
CA LEU A 212 -0.96 7.08 -4.21
C LEU A 212 0.01 7.44 -3.09
N LEU A 213 -0.33 7.10 -1.85
CA LEU A 213 0.61 7.10 -0.74
C LEU A 213 1.22 5.71 -0.63
N LEU A 214 2.53 5.62 -0.81
CA LEU A 214 3.30 4.43 -0.57
C LEU A 214 3.93 4.52 0.83
N VAL A 215 3.68 3.52 1.66
CA VAL A 215 4.27 3.38 2.99
C VAL A 215 5.02 2.06 3.04
N SER A 216 6.35 2.10 3.11
CA SER A 216 7.19 0.90 3.20
C SER A 216 7.85 0.79 4.57
N CYS A 217 7.73 -0.36 5.23
CA CYS A 217 8.46 -0.64 6.45
C CYS A 217 9.79 -1.34 6.13
N PRO A 218 10.87 -1.12 6.91
CA PRO A 218 12.10 -1.88 6.76
C PRO A 218 11.86 -3.36 7.12
N LYS A 219 12.59 -4.28 6.49
CA LYS A 219 12.57 -5.69 6.89
C LYS A 219 13.04 -5.81 8.35
N THR A 220 12.22 -6.42 9.21
CA THR A 220 12.62 -6.71 10.59
C THR A 220 13.57 -7.91 10.60
N THR A 221 14.57 -7.91 11.50
CA THR A 221 15.45 -9.07 11.68
C THR A 221 14.73 -10.26 12.32
N GLN A 222 13.58 -10.04 12.93
CA GLN A 222 12.72 -11.10 13.45
C GLN A 222 11.72 -11.53 12.37
N PRO A 223 11.56 -12.85 12.16
CA PRO A 223 10.53 -13.37 11.27
C PRO A 223 9.16 -13.06 11.86
N THR A 224 8.45 -12.11 11.25
CA THR A 224 7.08 -11.79 11.62
C THR A 224 6.16 -12.69 10.82
N ASN A 225 5.28 -13.45 11.49
CA ASN A 225 4.25 -14.22 10.80
C ASN A 225 3.11 -13.28 10.38
N TYR A 226 3.31 -12.58 9.27
CA TYR A 226 2.38 -11.57 8.77
C TYR A 226 0.96 -12.12 8.57
N LEU A 227 0.84 -13.41 8.23
CA LEU A 227 -0.44 -14.10 8.03
C LEU A 227 -1.29 -14.18 9.29
N GLN A 228 -0.69 -14.22 10.49
CA GLN A 228 -1.44 -14.23 11.76
C GLN A 228 -2.17 -12.91 12.02
N HIS A 229 -1.71 -11.81 11.41
CA HIS A 229 -2.31 -10.48 11.58
C HIS A 229 -3.34 -10.13 10.49
N LEU A 230 -3.43 -10.92 9.41
CA LEU A 230 -4.36 -10.71 8.29
C LEU A 230 -5.77 -11.26 8.51
N GLY A 231 -6.06 -11.80 9.71
CA GLY A 231 -7.36 -12.42 10.05
C GLY A 231 -8.60 -11.56 9.80
N PHE A 232 -8.45 -10.24 9.57
CA PHE A 232 -9.54 -9.31 9.28
C PHE A 232 -9.72 -8.96 7.79
N ALA A 233 -8.71 -9.16 6.92
CA ALA A 233 -8.77 -8.68 5.54
C ALA A 233 -9.56 -9.60 4.59
N ARG A 234 -9.84 -10.84 5.01
CA ARG A 234 -10.47 -11.88 4.17
C ARG A 234 -11.98 -11.67 3.96
N GLN A 235 -12.63 -10.81 4.75
CA GLN A 235 -14.08 -10.58 4.67
C GLN A 235 -14.54 -9.69 3.51
N LEU A 236 -13.64 -9.02 2.78
CA LEU A 236 -14.03 -8.08 1.72
C LEU A 236 -14.07 -8.68 0.30
N VAL A 237 -13.73 -9.97 0.13
CA VAL A 237 -13.70 -10.65 -1.18
C VAL A 237 -14.88 -11.62 -1.36
N GLU A 238 -15.66 -11.89 -0.31
CA GLU A 238 -16.75 -12.88 -0.33
C GLU A 238 -18.18 -12.29 -0.23
N THR A 239 -18.37 -10.99 -0.49
CA THR A 239 -19.69 -10.33 -0.53
C THR A 239 -19.87 -9.48 -1.77
#